data_AF-A0A8S0VLR0-F1
#
_entry.id   AF-A0A8S0VLR0-F1
#
_cell.length_a   1.000
_cell.length_b   1.000
_cell.length_c   1.000
_cell.angle_alpha   90.00
_cell.angle_beta   90.00
_cell.angle_gamma   90.00
#
_symmetry.space_group_name_H-M   'P 1'
#
loop_
_entity.id
_entity.type
_entity.pdbx_description
1 polymer ?
#
loop_
_entity_poly.entity_id
_entity_poly.type
_entity_poly.pdbx_seq_one_letter_code
_entity_poly.pdbx_strand_id
1 'polypeptide(L)'
;MEKIFGLSHLYMTVFLYCFANFMVVPAITDITLAALCPGKDKCSLAIYLTGAQQAIIGLGSLVVMPLIGNLSDIYGRKVMLTFPMTFGILPLVILACSRTKYFFYTYYVLKTVIAMFTEGSVQFLALAYVADNVPESRRVSVFGIMSGIASASFVFGNFSTRFLSTSAAFQVAASMAVISLVYMRVFLPESMMNNSICAKNTETTCLLEKAPTKKWQLFKNLPSVDDTICLLRTSSTFSKAASVAFFVTVADVGAGASLNYYLKAQFHFNKDEFADLMIIAGIAGSISLLILMPVLTPLLGEEKMLSIGLFFGCANVRTLPFPIGISFK
;
A
#
# COMPACT_ATOMS: atom_id res chain seq x y z
N MET A 1 8.76 27.89 -8.24
CA MET A 1 7.40 27.48 -8.66
C MET A 1 7.34 26.03 -9.12
N GLU A 2 8.30 25.53 -9.89
CA GLU A 2 8.33 24.13 -10.39
C GLU A 2 8.21 23.04 -9.31
N LYS A 3 8.89 23.21 -8.16
CA LYS A 3 8.80 22.23 -7.06
C LYS A 3 7.40 22.09 -6.47
N ILE A 4 6.61 23.17 -6.42
CA ILE A 4 5.24 23.15 -5.88
C ILE A 4 4.28 22.47 -6.87
N PHE A 5 4.48 22.69 -8.17
CA PHE A 5 3.73 21.99 -9.22
C PHE A 5 4.00 20.48 -9.21
N GLY A 6 5.25 20.06 -9.02
CA GLY A 6 5.61 18.64 -8.91
C GLY A 6 4.91 17.91 -7.77
N LEU A 7 4.74 18.56 -6.60
CA LEU A 7 4.02 17.95 -5.47
C LEU A 7 2.52 17.80 -5.74
N SER A 8 1.89 18.77 -6.40
CA SER A 8 0.46 18.67 -6.76
C SER A 8 0.19 17.49 -7.69
N HIS A 9 1.07 17.26 -8.67
CA HIS A 9 0.96 16.09 -9.56
C HIS A 9 1.19 14.76 -8.82
N LEU A 10 2.11 14.73 -7.85
CA LEU A 10 2.31 13.55 -7.00
C LEU A 10 1.05 13.25 -6.19
N TYR A 11 0.46 14.26 -5.57
CA TYR A 11 -0.77 14.11 -4.79
C TYR A 11 -1.92 13.55 -5.61
N MET A 12 -2.15 14.11 -6.80
CA MET A 12 -3.18 13.61 -7.72
C MET A 12 -2.89 12.16 -8.12
N THR A 13 -1.62 11.83 -8.41
CA THR A 13 -1.21 10.46 -8.75
C THR A 13 -1.54 9.48 -7.62
N VAL A 14 -1.12 9.79 -6.39
CA VAL A 14 -1.35 8.96 -5.21
C VAL A 14 -2.84 8.84 -4.92
N PHE A 15 -3.60 9.93 -5.06
CA PHE A 15 -5.05 9.92 -4.91
C PHE A 15 -5.71 8.92 -5.89
N LEU A 16 -5.40 9.02 -7.18
CA LEU A 16 -5.98 8.15 -8.21
C LEU A 16 -5.57 6.68 -8.01
N TYR A 17 -4.32 6.43 -7.64
CA TYR A 17 -3.81 5.09 -7.36
C TYR A 17 -4.52 4.45 -6.16
N CYS A 18 -4.59 5.16 -5.04
CA CYS A 18 -5.26 4.69 -3.83
C CYS A 18 -6.77 4.55 -4.05
N PHE A 19 -7.40 5.49 -4.76
CA PHE A 19 -8.81 5.40 -5.14
C PHE A 19 -9.13 4.10 -5.87
N ALA A 20 -8.34 3.75 -6.89
CA ALA A 20 -8.52 2.52 -7.67
C ALA A 20 -8.37 1.26 -6.80
N ASN A 21 -7.35 1.22 -5.92
CA ASN A 21 -7.10 0.06 -5.07
C ASN A 21 -8.15 -0.11 -3.97
N PHE A 22 -8.60 0.97 -3.33
CA PHE A 22 -9.59 0.89 -2.26
C PHE A 22 -10.99 0.57 -2.76
N MET A 23 -11.31 0.97 -3.99
CA MET A 23 -12.60 0.69 -4.62
C MET A 23 -12.89 -0.82 -4.83
N VAL A 24 -11.87 -1.67 -4.92
CA VAL A 24 -12.10 -3.11 -5.09
C VAL A 24 -12.19 -3.88 -3.78
N VAL A 25 -11.73 -3.30 -2.66
CA VAL A 25 -11.59 -4.00 -1.38
C VAL A 25 -12.91 -4.59 -0.86
N PRO A 26 -14.04 -3.85 -0.83
CA PRO A 26 -15.31 -4.38 -0.33
C PRO A 26 -15.83 -5.58 -1.14
N ALA A 27 -15.52 -5.60 -2.44
CA ALA A 27 -16.00 -6.62 -3.36
C ALA A 27 -15.16 -7.92 -3.36
N ILE A 28 -13.90 -7.86 -2.92
CA ILE A 28 -12.99 -9.01 -2.94
C ILE A 28 -13.49 -10.13 -2.03
N THR A 29 -14.07 -9.79 -0.87
CA THR A 29 -14.62 -10.77 0.10
C THR A 29 -15.70 -11.62 -0.55
N ASP A 30 -16.67 -10.99 -1.21
CA ASP A 30 -17.78 -11.66 -1.89
C ASP A 30 -17.28 -12.52 -3.07
N ILE A 31 -16.32 -12.01 -3.85
CA ILE A 31 -15.71 -12.77 -4.96
C ILE A 31 -14.97 -14.01 -4.46
N THR A 32 -14.22 -13.87 -3.38
CA THR A 32 -13.42 -14.96 -2.81
C THR A 32 -14.32 -16.08 -2.28
N LEU A 33 -15.39 -15.72 -1.58
CA LEU A 33 -16.37 -16.69 -1.09
C LEU A 33 -17.13 -17.37 -2.23
N ALA A 34 -17.58 -16.61 -3.23
CA ALA A 34 -18.25 -17.18 -4.39
C ALA A 34 -17.37 -18.17 -5.17
N ALA A 35 -16.05 -17.92 -5.24
CA ALA A 35 -15.12 -18.79 -5.94
C ALA A 35 -14.78 -20.07 -5.16
N LEU A 36 -14.53 -19.97 -3.85
CA LEU A 36 -14.07 -21.08 -3.00
C LEU A 36 -15.22 -21.92 -2.44
N CYS A 37 -16.30 -21.27 -2.01
CA CYS A 37 -17.42 -21.87 -1.28
C CYS A 37 -18.77 -21.37 -1.85
N PRO A 38 -19.16 -21.80 -3.07
CA PRO A 38 -20.36 -21.28 -3.73
C PRO A 38 -21.62 -21.56 -2.89
N GLY A 39 -22.40 -20.51 -2.62
CA GLY A 39 -23.67 -20.60 -1.88
C GLY A 39 -23.54 -20.75 -0.36
N LYS A 40 -22.34 -20.61 0.21
CA LYS A 40 -22.12 -20.64 1.66
C LYS A 40 -21.50 -19.34 2.16
N ASP A 41 -22.09 -18.75 3.18
CA ASP A 41 -21.54 -17.55 3.85
C ASP A 41 -20.41 -17.87 4.83
N LYS A 42 -20.18 -19.16 5.11
CA LYS A 42 -19.13 -19.65 6.01
C LYS A 42 -18.11 -20.44 5.20
N CYS A 43 -16.86 -19.97 5.20
CA CYS A 43 -15.75 -20.62 4.49
C CYS A 43 -14.42 -20.34 5.20
N SER A 44 -13.97 -21.26 6.04
CA SER A 44 -12.69 -21.14 6.75
C SER A 44 -11.51 -21.06 5.78
N LEU A 45 -11.63 -21.77 4.64
CA LEU A 45 -10.60 -21.78 3.61
C LEU A 45 -10.33 -20.36 3.06
N ALA A 46 -11.36 -19.54 2.89
CA ALA A 46 -11.19 -18.16 2.41
C ALA A 46 -10.39 -17.29 3.39
N ILE A 47 -10.61 -17.48 4.69
CA ILE A 47 -9.90 -16.77 5.76
C ILE A 47 -8.44 -17.21 5.79
N TYR A 48 -8.18 -18.52 5.82
CA TYR A 48 -6.80 -19.04 5.82
C TYR A 48 -6.04 -18.65 4.56
N LEU A 49 -6.69 -18.70 3.39
CA LEU A 49 -6.08 -18.33 2.12
C LEU A 49 -5.75 -16.82 2.08
N THR A 50 -6.64 -15.96 2.57
CA THR A 50 -6.39 -14.50 2.64
C THR A 50 -5.30 -14.19 3.66
N GLY A 51 -5.31 -14.83 4.83
CA GLY A 51 -4.27 -14.69 5.85
C GLY A 51 -2.89 -15.14 5.36
N ALA A 52 -2.82 -16.30 4.69
CA ALA A 52 -1.60 -16.79 4.07
C ALA A 52 -1.08 -15.84 2.99
N GLN A 53 -1.97 -15.30 2.15
CA GLN A 53 -1.61 -14.29 1.15
C GLN A 53 -0.96 -13.06 1.79
N GLN A 54 -1.59 -12.50 2.82
CA GLN A 54 -1.06 -11.32 3.52
C GLN A 54 0.27 -11.61 4.22
N ALA A 55 0.44 -12.79 4.80
CA ALA A 55 1.70 -13.20 5.40
C ALA A 55 2.83 -13.31 4.36
N ILE A 56 2.57 -13.93 3.21
CA ILE A 56 3.54 -14.05 2.11
C ILE A 56 3.91 -12.67 1.57
N ILE A 57 2.92 -11.80 1.35
CA ILE A 57 3.14 -10.42 0.88
C ILE A 57 3.97 -9.65 1.90
N GLY A 58 3.62 -9.70 3.19
CA GLY A 58 4.35 -8.99 4.25
C GLY A 58 5.81 -9.45 4.37
N LEU A 59 6.06 -10.77 4.33
CA LEU A 59 7.41 -11.32 4.35
C LEU A 59 8.21 -10.97 3.08
N GLY A 60 7.57 -10.97 1.91
CA GLY A 60 8.18 -10.53 0.66
C GLY A 60 8.58 -9.05 0.71
N SER A 61 7.65 -8.19 1.12
CA SER A 61 7.86 -6.75 1.23
C SER A 61 8.93 -6.39 2.27
N LEU A 62 9.07 -7.15 3.35
CA LEU A 62 10.13 -6.93 4.35
C LEU A 62 11.54 -6.95 3.72
N VAL A 63 11.76 -7.83 2.74
CA VAL A 63 13.06 -7.98 2.05
C VAL A 63 13.15 -7.03 0.85
N VAL A 64 12.06 -6.87 0.12
CA VAL A 64 12.06 -6.14 -1.16
C VAL A 64 11.98 -4.62 -0.97
N MET A 65 11.28 -4.11 0.05
CA MET A 65 11.11 -2.65 0.22
C MET A 65 12.44 -1.89 0.42
N PRO A 66 13.39 -2.36 1.25
CA PRO A 66 14.71 -1.73 1.34
C PRO A 66 15.45 -1.71 0.00
N LEU A 67 15.35 -2.81 -0.76
CA LEU A 67 15.94 -2.93 -2.09
C LEU A 67 15.34 -1.92 -3.07
N ILE A 68 14.01 -1.78 -3.10
CA ILE A 68 13.31 -0.79 -3.94
C ILE A 68 13.70 0.63 -3.54
N GLY A 69 13.85 0.90 -2.25
CA GLY A 69 14.33 2.20 -1.76
C GLY A 69 15.68 2.57 -2.36
N ASN A 70 16.67 1.68 -2.24
CA ASN A 70 18.01 1.92 -2.80
C ASN A 70 18.00 1.99 -4.34
N LEU A 71 17.26 1.11 -5.02
CA LEU A 71 17.10 1.19 -6.47
C LEU A 71 16.46 2.51 -6.89
N SER A 72 15.55 3.05 -6.08
CA SER A 72 14.95 4.35 -6.33
C SER A 72 15.88 5.52 -6.12
N ASP A 73 16.89 5.38 -5.26
CA ASP A 73 17.94 6.39 -5.10
C ASP A 73 18.84 6.43 -6.34
N ILE A 74 19.11 5.28 -6.96
CA ILE A 74 20.01 5.14 -8.12
C ILE A 74 19.31 5.48 -9.44
N TYR A 75 18.15 4.87 -9.70
CA TYR A 75 17.42 4.97 -10.97
C TYR A 75 16.41 6.13 -11.00
N GLY A 76 16.22 6.81 -9.87
CA GLY A 76 15.26 7.90 -9.73
C GLY A 76 13.87 7.46 -9.25
N ARG A 77 13.22 8.35 -8.51
CA ARG A 77 11.92 8.13 -7.85
C ARG A 77 10.78 7.90 -8.83
N LYS A 78 10.73 8.67 -9.92
CA LYS A 78 9.67 8.56 -10.94
C LYS A 78 9.71 7.22 -11.68
N VAL A 79 10.92 6.76 -12.04
CA VAL A 79 11.11 5.48 -12.73
C VAL A 79 10.67 4.33 -11.82
N MET A 80 11.12 4.34 -10.56
CA MET A 80 10.73 3.29 -9.60
C MET A 80 9.26 3.34 -9.22
N LEU A 81 8.59 4.51 -9.19
CA LEU A 81 7.14 4.61 -8.99
C LEU A 81 6.34 3.94 -10.12
N THR A 82 6.90 3.87 -11.33
CA THR A 82 6.16 3.27 -12.45
C THR A 82 6.06 1.75 -12.34
N PHE A 83 7.09 1.11 -11.81
CA PHE A 83 7.12 -0.34 -11.66
C PHE A 83 5.88 -0.86 -10.89
N PRO A 84 5.60 -0.44 -9.64
CA PRO A 84 4.45 -0.92 -8.90
C PRO A 84 3.11 -0.49 -9.49
N MET A 85 3.02 0.71 -10.06
CA MET A 85 1.77 1.17 -10.71
C MET A 85 1.44 0.36 -11.97
N THR A 86 2.44 -0.08 -12.73
CA THR A 86 2.23 -0.88 -13.94
C THR A 86 1.80 -2.31 -13.59
N PHE A 87 2.53 -2.96 -12.70
CA PHE A 87 2.21 -4.33 -12.29
C PHE A 87 0.91 -4.40 -11.48
N GLY A 88 0.58 -3.38 -10.69
CA GLY A 88 -0.68 -3.30 -9.94
C GLY A 88 -1.95 -3.26 -10.79
N ILE A 89 -1.86 -2.91 -12.08
CA ILE A 89 -3.01 -2.94 -13.00
C ILE A 89 -3.40 -4.37 -13.38
N LEU A 90 -2.44 -5.30 -13.46
CA LEU A 90 -2.69 -6.67 -13.95
C LEU A 90 -3.73 -7.43 -13.11
N PRO A 91 -3.64 -7.48 -11.77
CA PRO A 91 -4.66 -8.16 -10.96
C PRO A 91 -6.05 -7.51 -11.10
N LEU A 92 -6.12 -6.19 -11.24
CA LEU A 92 -7.39 -5.48 -11.41
C LEU A 92 -8.06 -5.85 -12.75
N VAL A 93 -7.27 -5.88 -13.83
CA VAL A 93 -7.77 -6.24 -15.18
C VAL A 93 -8.27 -7.69 -15.23
N ILE A 94 -7.56 -8.63 -14.60
CA ILE A 94 -7.96 -10.05 -14.58
C ILE A 94 -9.37 -10.21 -14.00
N LEU A 95 -9.65 -9.56 -12.86
CA LEU A 95 -10.97 -9.60 -12.24
C LEU A 95 -12.02 -8.76 -12.97
N ALA A 96 -11.61 -7.75 -13.73
CA ALA A 96 -12.50 -6.97 -14.60
C ALA A 96 -12.98 -7.79 -15.81
N CYS A 97 -12.16 -8.71 -16.34
CA CYS A 97 -12.50 -9.55 -17.50
C CYS A 97 -13.49 -10.66 -17.15
N SER A 98 -13.17 -11.50 -16.18
CA SER A 98 -14.01 -12.64 -15.81
C SER A 98 -13.78 -13.05 -14.36
N ARG A 99 -14.84 -13.53 -13.71
CA ARG A 99 -14.86 -13.92 -12.29
C ARG A 99 -15.13 -15.41 -12.10
N THR A 100 -14.76 -16.22 -13.09
CA THR A 100 -14.79 -17.69 -12.96
C THR A 100 -13.70 -18.17 -12.02
N LYS A 101 -13.81 -19.41 -11.51
CA LYS A 101 -12.85 -20.00 -10.57
C LYS A 101 -11.40 -19.93 -11.08
N TYR A 102 -11.19 -20.20 -12.36
CA TYR A 102 -9.85 -20.13 -12.97
C TYR A 102 -9.25 -18.72 -12.91
N PHE A 103 -10.04 -17.69 -13.25
CA PHE A 103 -9.59 -16.30 -13.17
C PHE A 103 -9.33 -15.86 -11.73
N PHE A 104 -10.12 -16.35 -10.77
CA PHE A 104 -9.88 -16.09 -9.34
C PHE A 104 -8.52 -16.67 -8.88
N TYR A 105 -8.20 -17.92 -9.21
CA TYR A 105 -6.90 -18.50 -8.85
C TYR A 105 -5.74 -17.79 -9.55
N THR A 106 -5.89 -17.46 -10.84
CA THR A 106 -4.89 -16.66 -11.57
C THR A 106 -4.68 -15.29 -10.92
N TYR A 107 -5.77 -14.59 -10.58
CA TYR A 107 -5.72 -13.34 -9.82
C TYR A 107 -5.01 -13.51 -8.49
N TYR A 108 -5.35 -14.55 -7.72
CA TYR A 108 -4.78 -14.78 -6.40
C TYR A 108 -3.27 -14.98 -6.46
N VAL A 109 -2.79 -15.88 -7.35
CA VAL A 109 -1.36 -16.14 -7.53
C VAL A 109 -0.63 -14.90 -8.05
N LEU A 110 -1.16 -14.28 -9.11
CA LEU A 110 -0.52 -13.12 -9.72
C LEU A 110 -0.48 -11.92 -8.76
N LYS A 111 -1.58 -11.65 -8.05
CA LYS A 111 -1.63 -10.60 -7.02
C LYS A 111 -0.63 -10.88 -5.92
N THR A 112 -0.51 -12.12 -5.45
CA THR A 112 0.46 -12.47 -4.39
C THR A 112 1.89 -12.19 -4.85
N VAL A 113 2.27 -12.69 -6.03
CA VAL A 113 3.63 -12.49 -6.57
C VAL A 113 3.91 -11.01 -6.80
N ILE A 114 2.98 -10.27 -7.41
CA ILE A 114 3.18 -8.84 -7.67
C ILE A 114 3.25 -8.05 -6.36
N ALA A 115 2.31 -8.27 -5.44
CA ALA A 115 2.25 -7.55 -4.18
C ALA A 115 3.47 -7.81 -3.28
N MET A 116 4.13 -8.98 -3.35
CA MET A 116 5.41 -9.19 -2.67
C MET A 116 6.48 -8.14 -3.06
N PHE A 117 6.44 -7.63 -4.30
CA PHE A 117 7.35 -6.59 -4.75
C PHE A 117 6.75 -5.19 -4.66
N THR A 118 5.43 -5.04 -4.74
CA THR A 118 4.80 -3.73 -4.96
C THR A 118 4.00 -3.21 -3.77
N GLU A 119 3.62 -4.05 -2.81
CA GLU A 119 2.76 -3.66 -1.69
C GLU A 119 3.42 -2.56 -0.85
N GLY A 120 2.72 -1.43 -0.66
CA GLY A 120 3.22 -0.27 0.08
C GLY A 120 4.33 0.55 -0.62
N SER A 121 4.92 0.03 -1.70
CA SER A 121 6.02 0.71 -2.40
C SER A 121 5.63 2.08 -2.97
N VAL A 122 4.39 2.25 -3.47
CA VAL A 122 3.92 3.53 -4.02
C VAL A 122 3.89 4.61 -2.95
N GLN A 123 3.32 4.30 -1.78
CA GLN A 123 3.26 5.23 -0.65
C GLN A 123 4.67 5.55 -0.15
N PHE A 124 5.52 4.54 0.01
CA PHE A 124 6.90 4.73 0.46
C PHE A 124 7.70 5.62 -0.51
N LEU A 125 7.65 5.32 -1.82
CA LEU A 125 8.34 6.09 -2.84
C LEU A 125 7.79 7.51 -2.99
N ALA A 126 6.48 7.71 -2.78
CA ALA A 126 5.87 9.03 -2.75
C ALA A 126 6.35 9.86 -1.55
N LEU A 127 6.44 9.24 -0.36
CA LEU A 127 7.02 9.90 0.82
C LEU A 127 8.51 10.23 0.62
N ALA A 128 9.27 9.32 0.00
CA ALA A 128 10.67 9.59 -0.35
C ALA A 128 10.80 10.76 -1.35
N TYR A 129 9.94 10.81 -2.38
CA TYR A 129 9.90 11.92 -3.32
C TYR A 129 9.59 13.25 -2.63
N VAL A 130 8.65 13.25 -1.67
CA VAL A 130 8.35 14.43 -0.85
C VAL A 130 9.58 14.86 -0.05
N ALA A 131 10.29 13.91 0.59
CA ALA A 131 11.48 14.21 1.37
C ALA A 131 12.58 14.88 0.52
N ASP A 132 12.76 14.42 -0.73
CA ASP A 132 13.75 14.95 -1.66
C ASP A 132 13.42 16.37 -2.16
N ASN A 133 12.14 16.74 -2.21
CA ASN A 133 11.69 18.01 -2.80
C ASN A 133 11.30 19.10 -1.79
N VAL A 134 11.08 18.74 -0.52
CA VAL A 134 10.58 19.65 0.52
C VAL A 134 11.62 19.87 1.63
N PRO A 135 11.83 21.12 2.08
CA PRO A 135 12.75 21.41 3.19
C PRO A 135 12.25 20.82 4.51
N GLU A 136 13.17 20.42 5.39
CA GLU A 136 12.90 19.73 6.66
C GLU A 136 11.83 20.39 7.52
N SER A 137 11.83 21.72 7.61
CA SER A 137 10.86 22.49 8.40
C SER A 137 9.39 22.31 7.98
N ARG A 138 9.13 21.88 6.74
CA ARG A 138 7.77 21.68 6.22
C ARG A 138 7.45 20.22 5.89
N ARG A 139 8.41 19.30 5.98
CA ARG A 139 8.22 17.88 5.61
C ARG A 139 7.10 17.22 6.41
N VAL A 140 7.04 17.46 7.71
CA VAL A 140 6.00 16.87 8.59
C VAL A 140 4.59 17.25 8.14
N SER A 141 4.36 18.54 7.87
CA SER A 141 3.06 19.02 7.36
C SER A 141 2.72 18.40 6.01
N VAL A 142 3.70 18.30 5.10
CA VAL A 142 3.50 17.71 3.78
C VAL A 142 3.24 16.20 3.84
N PHE A 143 3.90 15.45 4.73
CA PHE A 143 3.59 14.04 4.99
C PHE A 143 2.18 13.87 5.56
N GLY A 144 1.74 14.79 6.41
CA GLY A 144 0.36 14.85 6.91
C GLY A 144 -0.65 15.04 5.76
N ILE A 145 -0.40 15.98 4.85
CA ILE A 145 -1.24 16.19 3.66
C ILE A 145 -1.28 14.94 2.78
N MET A 146 -0.14 14.31 2.51
CA MET A 146 -0.07 13.05 1.74
C MET A 146 -0.94 11.95 2.37
N SER A 147 -0.86 11.80 3.69
CA SER A 147 -1.68 10.84 4.43
C SER A 147 -3.17 11.19 4.37
N GLY A 148 -3.52 12.47 4.49
CA GLY A 148 -4.90 12.96 4.34
C GLY A 148 -5.49 12.68 2.94
N ILE A 149 -4.68 12.80 1.89
CA ILE A 149 -5.08 12.48 0.51
C ILE A 149 -5.32 10.98 0.33
N ALA A 150 -4.47 10.14 0.93
CA ALA A 150 -4.70 8.69 0.95
C ALA A 150 -6.01 8.35 1.70
N SER A 151 -6.28 8.97 2.85
CA SER A 151 -7.54 8.79 3.57
C SER A 151 -8.77 9.28 2.78
N ALA A 152 -8.68 10.43 2.12
CA ALA A 152 -9.74 10.92 1.25
C ALA A 152 -10.02 9.94 0.10
N SER A 153 -8.97 9.43 -0.55
CA SER A 153 -9.11 8.43 -1.62
C SER A 153 -9.73 7.12 -1.13
N PHE A 154 -9.47 6.72 0.12
CA PHE A 154 -10.12 5.57 0.75
C PHE A 154 -11.63 5.79 0.90
N VAL A 155 -12.05 6.95 1.38
CA VAL A 155 -13.48 7.30 1.50
C VAL A 155 -14.14 7.33 0.12
N PHE A 156 -13.57 8.07 -0.84
CA PHE A 156 -14.15 8.21 -2.18
C PHE A 156 -14.16 6.91 -2.99
N GLY A 157 -13.13 6.07 -2.84
CA GLY A 157 -13.06 4.76 -3.50
C GLY A 157 -14.16 3.82 -2.99
N ASN A 158 -14.32 3.71 -1.67
CA ASN A 158 -15.38 2.89 -1.07
C ASN A 158 -16.77 3.46 -1.36
N PHE A 159 -16.94 4.79 -1.32
CA PHE A 159 -18.19 5.44 -1.72
C PHE A 159 -18.58 5.11 -3.17
N SER A 160 -17.64 5.18 -4.10
CA SER A 160 -17.89 4.81 -5.51
C SER A 160 -18.26 3.34 -5.66
N THR A 161 -17.68 2.47 -4.82
CA THR A 161 -17.98 1.04 -4.82
C THR A 161 -19.44 0.77 -4.53
N ARG A 162 -20.06 1.52 -3.62
CA ARG A 162 -21.48 1.34 -3.24
C ARG A 162 -22.44 1.49 -4.43
N PHE A 163 -22.21 2.47 -5.29
CA PHE A 163 -23.12 2.77 -6.41
C PHE A 163 -22.86 1.91 -7.65
N LEU A 164 -21.73 1.20 -7.69
CA LEU A 164 -21.34 0.41 -8.84
C LEU A 164 -21.59 -1.07 -8.61
N SER A 165 -22.04 -1.75 -9.66
CA SER A 165 -22.08 -3.22 -9.66
C SER A 165 -20.67 -3.77 -9.50
N THR A 166 -20.52 -4.98 -8.96
CA THR A 166 -19.21 -5.60 -8.78
C THR A 166 -18.41 -5.64 -10.09
N SER A 167 -19.04 -5.91 -11.24
CA SER A 167 -18.33 -5.92 -12.53
C SER A 167 -17.82 -4.53 -12.93
N ALA A 168 -18.70 -3.52 -12.84
CA ALA A 168 -18.35 -2.15 -13.17
C ALA A 168 -17.30 -1.59 -12.22
N ALA A 169 -17.32 -1.99 -10.94
CA ALA A 169 -16.35 -1.53 -9.95
C ALA A 169 -14.91 -1.90 -10.34
N PHE A 170 -14.67 -3.15 -10.78
CA PHE A 170 -13.34 -3.57 -11.25
C PHE A 170 -12.94 -2.92 -12.57
N GLN A 171 -13.88 -2.71 -13.49
CA GLN A 171 -13.61 -2.03 -14.77
C GLN A 171 -13.22 -0.57 -14.56
N VAL A 172 -13.95 0.14 -13.69
CA VAL A 172 -13.66 1.53 -13.32
C VAL A 172 -12.35 1.60 -12.55
N ALA A 173 -12.12 0.71 -11.57
CA ALA A 173 -10.86 0.66 -10.83
C ALA A 173 -9.65 0.42 -11.76
N ALA A 174 -9.74 -0.53 -12.68
CA ALA A 174 -8.68 -0.78 -13.66
C ALA A 174 -8.44 0.43 -14.58
N SER A 175 -9.50 1.07 -15.05
CA SER A 175 -9.41 2.29 -15.88
C SER A 175 -8.75 3.43 -15.11
N MET A 176 -9.13 3.64 -13.85
CA MET A 176 -8.54 4.65 -12.97
C MET A 176 -7.07 4.36 -12.64
N ALA A 177 -6.70 3.09 -12.48
CA ALA A 177 -5.30 2.70 -12.30
C ALA A 177 -4.45 2.99 -13.54
N VAL A 178 -4.99 2.76 -14.75
CA VAL A 178 -4.33 3.14 -16.02
C VAL A 178 -4.21 4.66 -16.12
N ILE A 179 -5.27 5.41 -15.80
CA ILE A 179 -5.25 6.88 -15.79
C ILE A 179 -4.20 7.39 -14.79
N SER A 180 -4.12 6.82 -13.59
CA SER A 180 -3.10 7.17 -12.59
C SER A 180 -1.69 6.96 -13.13
N LEU A 181 -1.42 5.81 -13.77
CA LEU A 181 -0.14 5.51 -14.37
C LEU A 181 0.24 6.49 -15.49
N VAL A 182 -0.69 6.75 -16.41
CA VAL A 182 -0.48 7.69 -17.53
C VAL A 182 -0.27 9.10 -17.01
N TYR A 183 -1.09 9.54 -16.06
CA TYR A 183 -0.98 10.86 -15.43
C TYR A 183 0.39 11.04 -14.77
N MET A 184 0.85 10.05 -14.00
CA MET A 184 2.17 10.08 -13.37
C MET A 184 3.29 10.17 -14.41
N ARG A 185 3.23 9.34 -15.46
CA ARG A 185 4.25 9.33 -16.51
C ARG A 185 4.37 10.67 -17.24
N VAL A 186 3.23 11.30 -17.53
CA VAL A 186 3.17 12.56 -18.29
C VAL A 186 3.50 13.77 -17.40
N PHE A 187 2.87 13.90 -16.24
CA PHE A 187 2.87 15.15 -15.46
C PHE A 187 3.85 15.18 -14.29
N LEU A 188 4.29 14.03 -13.75
CA LEU A 188 5.23 14.05 -12.63
C LEU A 188 6.64 14.39 -13.13
N PRO A 189 7.30 15.46 -12.64
CA PRO A 189 8.68 15.73 -13.00
C PRO A 189 9.63 14.71 -12.34
N GLU A 190 10.78 14.47 -12.95
CA GLU A 190 11.78 13.57 -12.38
C GLU A 190 12.47 14.24 -11.18
N SER A 191 12.67 13.50 -10.08
CA SER A 191 13.36 14.07 -8.91
C SER A 191 14.81 14.39 -9.28
N MET A 192 15.24 15.61 -9.02
CA MET A 192 16.54 16.17 -9.43
C MET A 192 17.72 15.54 -8.67
N MET A 193 17.98 14.24 -8.86
CA MET A 193 19.20 13.58 -8.40
C MET A 193 19.92 12.89 -9.55
N ASN A 194 20.15 13.65 -10.64
CA ASN A 194 21.37 13.66 -11.46
C ASN A 194 21.10 14.16 -12.89
N ASN A 195 21.01 15.48 -13.04
CA ASN A 195 21.44 16.11 -14.30
C ASN A 195 22.96 15.93 -14.56
N SER A 196 23.71 15.29 -13.66
CA SER A 196 25.12 14.94 -13.84
C SER A 196 25.35 13.66 -14.65
N ILE A 197 24.34 12.78 -14.80
CA ILE A 197 24.46 11.58 -15.64
C ILE A 197 24.10 11.90 -17.10
N CYS A 198 23.13 12.80 -17.33
CA CYS A 198 22.67 13.13 -18.68
C CYS A 198 23.57 14.16 -19.41
N ALA A 199 24.41 14.92 -18.70
CA ALA A 199 25.38 15.84 -19.31
C ALA A 199 26.63 15.14 -19.88
N LYS A 200 26.76 13.81 -19.75
CA LYS A 200 27.85 13.01 -20.36
C LYS A 200 27.44 12.31 -21.68
N ASN A 201 26.29 12.66 -22.25
CA ASN A 201 25.77 12.06 -23.49
C ASN A 201 26.25 12.76 -24.78
N THR A 202 27.43 13.40 -24.79
CA THR A 202 28.03 13.95 -26.03
C THR A 202 29.19 13.09 -26.56
N GLU A 203 29.54 11.97 -25.93
CA GLU A 203 30.64 11.09 -26.40
C GLU A 203 30.20 9.64 -26.66
N THR A 204 28.92 9.42 -26.95
CA THR A 204 28.33 8.08 -27.16
C THR A 204 28.52 7.55 -28.59
N THR A 205 29.75 7.53 -29.09
CA THR A 205 30.07 6.83 -30.36
C THR A 205 31.27 5.89 -30.29
N CYS A 206 32.07 5.88 -29.21
CA CYS A 206 33.27 5.02 -29.13
C CYS A 206 33.29 3.96 -28.01
N LEU A 207 32.25 3.85 -27.17
CA LEU A 207 32.25 2.93 -26.01
C LEU A 207 31.29 1.74 -26.11
N LEU A 208 30.88 1.38 -27.33
CA LEU A 208 29.98 0.23 -27.57
C LEU A 208 30.69 -1.14 -27.58
N GLU A 209 31.97 -1.22 -27.24
CA GLU A 209 32.75 -2.47 -27.35
C GLU A 209 33.23 -3.05 -26.00
N LYS A 210 32.94 -2.41 -24.86
CA LYS A 210 33.36 -2.93 -23.54
C LYS A 210 32.24 -2.99 -22.50
N ALA A 211 31.36 -3.97 -22.64
CA ALA A 211 30.59 -4.50 -21.51
C ALA A 211 30.48 -6.03 -21.60
N PRO A 212 31.05 -6.76 -20.63
CA PRO A 212 30.15 -7.44 -19.69
C PRO A 212 30.57 -7.45 -18.20
N THR A 213 31.49 -6.61 -17.72
CA THR A 213 32.00 -6.70 -16.32
C THR A 213 31.42 -5.70 -15.30
N LYS A 214 30.85 -4.55 -15.72
CA LYS A 214 30.34 -3.53 -14.78
C LYS A 214 28.98 -3.82 -14.14
N LYS A 215 28.12 -4.65 -14.74
CA LYS A 215 26.80 -5.01 -14.15
C LYS A 215 26.95 -5.76 -12.82
N TRP A 216 28.01 -6.57 -12.67
CA TRP A 216 28.22 -7.41 -11.49
C TRP A 216 28.82 -6.65 -10.29
N GLN A 217 29.58 -5.59 -10.54
CA GLN A 217 30.06 -4.68 -9.49
C GLN A 217 28.95 -3.76 -8.95
N LEU A 218 27.93 -3.46 -9.76
CA LEU A 218 26.80 -2.63 -9.34
C LEU A 218 25.87 -3.35 -8.32
N PHE A 219 25.69 -4.66 -8.46
CA PHE A 219 24.97 -5.49 -7.49
C PHE A 219 25.72 -5.61 -6.14
N LYS A 220 27.04 -5.42 -6.13
CA LYS A 220 27.88 -5.44 -4.91
C LYS A 220 27.75 -4.18 -4.05
N ASN A 221 27.21 -3.08 -4.60
CA ASN A 221 27.01 -1.81 -3.90
C ASN A 221 25.56 -1.60 -3.44
N LEU A 222 24.71 -2.62 -3.49
CA LEU A 222 23.44 -2.58 -2.77
C LEU A 222 23.77 -2.60 -1.27
N PRO A 223 23.24 -1.66 -0.45
CA PRO A 223 23.26 -1.85 0.99
C PRO A 223 22.56 -3.18 1.22
N SER A 224 23.31 -4.10 1.82
CA SER A 224 22.85 -5.46 1.95
C SER A 224 21.65 -5.45 2.90
N VAL A 225 20.75 -6.42 2.75
CA VAL A 225 19.79 -6.75 3.83
C VAL A 225 20.55 -6.87 5.17
N ASP A 226 21.82 -7.27 5.13
CA ASP A 226 22.76 -7.30 6.25
C ASP A 226 22.95 -5.95 6.95
N ASP A 227 22.97 -4.81 6.22
CA ASP A 227 23.14 -3.48 6.83
C ASP A 227 21.89 -3.06 7.61
N THR A 228 20.71 -3.41 7.08
CA THR A 228 19.41 -3.17 7.76
C THR A 228 19.29 -4.06 9.00
N ILE A 229 19.71 -5.33 8.90
CA ILE A 229 19.77 -6.27 10.02
C ILE A 229 20.80 -5.79 11.05
N CYS A 230 21.95 -5.28 10.62
CA CYS A 230 22.99 -4.74 11.48
C CYS A 230 22.48 -3.53 12.26
N LEU A 231 21.77 -2.60 11.61
CA LEU A 231 21.12 -1.46 12.26
C LEU A 231 20.07 -1.89 13.29
N LEU A 232 19.21 -2.86 12.95
CA LEU A 232 18.24 -3.46 13.88
C LEU A 232 18.89 -4.10 15.10
N ARG A 233 20.07 -4.70 14.93
CA ARG A 233 20.80 -5.38 16.01
C ARG A 233 21.62 -4.42 16.88
N THR A 234 22.09 -3.32 16.31
CA THR A 234 23.01 -2.40 16.98
C THR A 234 22.27 -1.41 17.90
N SER A 235 21.07 -0.96 17.53
CA SER A 235 20.30 -0.01 18.35
C SER A 235 19.12 -0.68 19.07
N SER A 236 19.21 -0.79 20.39
CA SER A 236 18.13 -1.37 21.23
C SER A 236 16.82 -0.57 21.12
N THR A 237 16.90 0.76 21.04
CA THR A 237 15.71 1.62 20.91
C THR A 237 15.01 1.39 19.57
N PHE A 238 15.78 1.30 18.49
CA PHE A 238 15.24 1.03 17.16
C PHE A 238 14.65 -0.38 17.07
N SER A 239 15.32 -1.38 17.63
CA SER A 239 14.82 -2.76 17.71
C SER A 239 13.49 -2.88 18.46
N LYS A 240 13.37 -2.18 19.60
CA LYS A 240 12.11 -2.13 20.37
C LYS A 240 11.00 -1.46 19.58
N ALA A 241 11.27 -0.32 18.93
CA ALA A 241 10.30 0.37 18.10
C ALA A 241 9.85 -0.48 16.90
N ALA A 242 10.79 -1.15 16.23
CA ALA A 242 10.50 -2.06 15.12
C ALA A 242 9.66 -3.27 15.57
N SER A 243 9.94 -3.82 16.76
CA SER A 243 9.15 -4.92 17.33
C SER A 243 7.72 -4.49 17.62
N VAL A 244 7.53 -3.30 18.22
CA VAL A 244 6.19 -2.74 18.47
C VAL A 244 5.45 -2.50 17.16
N ALA A 245 6.09 -1.86 16.18
CA ALA A 245 5.51 -1.62 14.86
C ALA A 245 5.11 -2.93 14.17
N PHE A 246 5.97 -3.95 14.24
CA PHE A 246 5.67 -5.28 13.69
C PHE A 246 4.39 -5.88 14.30
N PHE A 247 4.28 -5.95 15.63
CA PHE A 247 3.09 -6.53 16.25
C PHE A 247 1.83 -5.72 15.98
N VAL A 248 1.91 -4.39 15.97
CA VAL A 248 0.77 -3.53 15.65
C VAL A 248 0.32 -3.75 14.20
N THR A 249 1.24 -3.76 13.24
CA THR A 249 0.90 -3.99 11.83
C THR A 249 0.37 -5.40 11.57
N VAL A 250 0.96 -6.43 12.20
CA VAL A 250 0.46 -7.81 12.10
C VAL A 250 -0.96 -7.92 12.66
N ALA A 251 -1.23 -7.29 13.79
CA ALA A 251 -2.56 -7.28 14.39
C ALA A 251 -3.58 -6.54 13.50
N ASP A 252 -3.21 -5.38 12.95
CA ASP A 252 -4.10 -4.56 12.11
C ASP A 252 -4.43 -5.26 10.77
N VAL A 253 -3.41 -5.76 10.07
CA VAL A 253 -3.60 -6.50 8.80
C VAL A 253 -4.35 -7.81 9.04
N GLY A 254 -4.06 -8.52 10.14
CA GLY A 254 -4.77 -9.75 10.52
C GLY A 254 -6.24 -9.50 10.85
N ALA A 255 -6.54 -8.43 11.59
CA ALA A 255 -7.90 -8.01 11.88
C ALA A 255 -8.64 -7.63 10.58
N GLY A 256 -8.02 -6.82 9.71
CA GLY A 256 -8.61 -6.46 8.41
C GLY A 256 -8.88 -7.66 7.50
N ALA A 257 -7.97 -8.64 7.48
CA ALA A 257 -8.10 -9.85 6.67
C ALA A 257 -9.24 -10.78 7.13
N SER A 258 -9.62 -10.74 8.41
CA SER A 258 -10.60 -11.66 9.01
C SER A 258 -11.96 -11.00 9.30
N LEU A 259 -11.98 -9.71 9.64
CA LEU A 259 -13.18 -8.97 10.00
C LEU A 259 -14.26 -9.00 8.90
N ASN A 260 -13.88 -8.79 7.64
CA ASN A 260 -14.86 -8.79 6.54
C ASN A 260 -15.52 -10.16 6.36
N TYR A 261 -14.75 -11.26 6.49
CA TYR A 261 -15.32 -12.61 6.44
C TYR A 261 -16.17 -12.93 7.67
N TYR A 262 -15.78 -12.45 8.85
CA TYR A 262 -16.60 -12.59 10.05
C TYR A 262 -17.95 -11.87 9.90
N LEU A 263 -17.93 -10.63 9.42
CA LEU A 263 -19.12 -9.84 9.14
C LEU A 263 -20.02 -10.51 8.09
N LYS A 264 -19.42 -11.12 7.06
CA LYS A 264 -20.18 -11.95 6.11
C LYS A 264 -20.84 -13.16 6.80
N ALA A 265 -20.06 -13.89 7.59
CA ALA A 265 -20.51 -15.16 8.18
C ALA A 265 -21.58 -15.01 9.26
N GLN A 266 -21.58 -13.89 9.99
CA GLN A 266 -22.52 -13.61 11.10
C GLN A 266 -23.69 -12.73 10.68
N PHE A 267 -23.42 -11.68 9.90
CA PHE A 267 -24.42 -10.66 9.57
C PHE A 267 -24.85 -10.70 8.10
N HIS A 268 -24.30 -11.62 7.29
CA HIS A 268 -24.62 -11.76 5.87
C HIS A 268 -24.35 -10.49 5.04
N PHE A 269 -23.38 -9.69 5.46
CA PHE A 269 -23.06 -8.40 4.82
C PHE A 269 -22.66 -8.57 3.35
N ASN A 270 -23.17 -7.74 2.47
CA ASN A 270 -22.78 -7.68 1.05
C ASN A 270 -21.78 -6.55 0.81
N LYS A 271 -21.23 -6.50 -0.42
CA LYS A 271 -20.35 -5.42 -0.90
C LYS A 271 -20.74 -4.03 -0.41
N ASP A 272 -22.02 -3.67 -0.46
CA ASP A 272 -22.49 -2.32 -0.16
C ASP A 272 -22.42 -2.00 1.34
N GLU A 273 -22.70 -2.98 2.19
CA GLU A 273 -22.59 -2.84 3.65
C GLU A 273 -21.11 -2.84 4.10
N PHE A 274 -20.25 -3.62 3.43
CA PHE A 274 -18.81 -3.51 3.61
C PHE A 274 -18.30 -2.12 3.22
N ALA A 275 -18.77 -1.58 2.09
CA ALA A 275 -18.41 -0.24 1.65
C ALA A 275 -18.86 0.83 2.66
N ASP A 276 -20.08 0.72 3.21
CA ASP A 276 -20.58 1.65 4.23
C ASP A 276 -19.71 1.64 5.49
N LEU A 277 -19.35 0.45 6.00
CA LEU A 277 -18.45 0.33 7.15
C LEU A 277 -17.09 0.96 6.87
N MET A 278 -16.52 0.72 5.68
CA MET A 278 -15.25 1.31 5.29
C MET A 278 -15.34 2.83 5.14
N ILE A 279 -16.44 3.37 4.63
CA ILE A 279 -16.66 4.84 4.56
C ILE A 279 -16.70 5.43 5.97
N ILE A 280 -17.45 4.83 6.89
CA ILE A 280 -17.53 5.29 8.30
C ILE A 280 -16.14 5.25 8.94
N ALA A 281 -15.42 4.12 8.81
CA ALA A 281 -14.06 3.99 9.32
C ALA A 281 -13.09 5.00 8.69
N GLY A 282 -13.22 5.27 7.38
CA GLY A 282 -12.41 6.24 6.66
C GLY A 282 -12.66 7.68 7.09
N ILE A 283 -13.92 8.06 7.32
CA ILE A 283 -14.28 9.39 7.85
C ILE A 283 -13.78 9.55 9.28
N ALA A 284 -14.02 8.56 10.15
CA ALA A 284 -13.52 8.58 11.52
C ALA A 284 -11.99 8.65 11.57
N GLY A 285 -11.30 7.88 10.73
CA GLY A 285 -9.85 7.93 10.56
C GLY A 285 -9.38 9.30 10.07
N SER A 286 -10.06 9.90 9.08
CA SER A 286 -9.72 11.23 8.55
C SER A 286 -9.86 12.32 9.61
N ILE A 287 -10.95 12.30 10.39
CA ILE A 287 -11.15 13.22 11.53
C ILE A 287 -10.04 13.02 12.57
N SER A 288 -9.70 11.76 12.86
CA SER A 288 -8.65 11.43 13.81
C SER A 288 -7.28 11.96 13.35
N LEU A 289 -6.91 11.78 12.08
CA LEU A 289 -5.62 12.24 11.54
C LEU A 289 -5.55 13.75 11.33
N LEU A 290 -6.62 14.40 10.87
CA LEU A 290 -6.59 15.81 10.47
C LEU A 290 -6.95 16.78 11.60
N ILE A 291 -7.75 16.34 12.59
CA ILE A 291 -8.24 17.20 13.67
C ILE A 291 -7.68 16.72 15.00
N LEU A 292 -7.89 15.44 15.34
CA LEU A 292 -7.56 14.93 16.66
C LEU A 292 -6.05 14.93 16.91
N MET A 293 -5.27 14.34 16.00
CA MET A 293 -3.81 14.24 16.15
C MET A 293 -3.13 15.61 16.24
N PRO A 294 -3.37 16.60 15.35
CA PRO A 294 -2.70 17.90 15.44
C PRO A 294 -3.05 18.70 16.70
N VAL A 295 -4.24 18.48 17.28
CA VAL A 295 -4.68 19.15 18.52
C VAL A 295 -4.08 18.47 19.75
N LEU A 296 -4.06 17.13 19.79
CA LEU A 296 -3.59 16.38 20.96
C LEU A 296 -2.06 16.26 21.05
N THR A 297 -1.37 16.22 19.91
CA THR A 297 0.11 16.13 19.86
C THR A 297 0.80 17.24 20.68
N PRO A 298 0.48 18.54 20.51
CA PRO A 298 1.11 19.60 21.29
C PRO A 298 0.70 19.60 22.77
N LEU A 299 -0.46 19.02 23.12
CA LEU A 299 -0.98 18.99 24.49
C LEU A 299 -0.38 17.86 25.33
N LEU A 300 -0.26 16.66 24.75
CA LEU A 300 0.12 15.44 25.46
C LEU A 300 1.58 15.03 25.23
N GLY A 301 2.22 15.55 24.18
CA GLY A 301 3.52 15.09 23.71
C GLY A 301 3.42 13.74 22.98
N GLU A 302 4.39 13.48 22.09
CA GLU A 302 4.38 12.33 21.18
C GLU A 302 4.41 10.98 21.92
N GLU A 303 5.19 10.85 23.00
CA GLU A 303 5.33 9.59 23.74
C GLU A 303 4.03 9.15 24.42
N LYS A 304 3.32 10.09 25.08
CA LYS A 304 2.04 9.78 25.72
C LYS A 304 0.99 9.47 24.67
N MET A 305 1.00 10.20 23.54
CA MET A 305 0.05 9.95 22.46
C MET A 305 0.26 8.56 21.84
N LEU A 306 1.50 8.13 21.65
CA LEU A 306 1.84 6.78 21.21
C LEU A 306 1.37 5.72 22.21
N SER A 307 1.60 5.93 23.51
CA SER A 307 1.16 5.01 24.57
C SER A 307 -0.37 4.89 24.63
N ILE A 308 -1.08 6.01 24.55
CA ILE A 308 -2.55 6.05 24.49
C ILE A 308 -3.06 5.30 23.24
N GLY A 309 -2.46 5.55 22.07
CA GLY A 309 -2.82 4.87 20.83
C GLY A 309 -2.63 3.35 20.91
N LEU A 310 -1.50 2.89 21.44
CA LEU A 310 -1.23 1.47 21.66
C LEU A 310 -2.23 0.84 22.65
N PHE A 311 -2.57 1.54 23.73
CA PHE A 311 -3.55 1.07 24.71
C PHE A 311 -4.94 0.89 24.09
N PHE A 312 -5.43 1.88 23.35
CA PHE A 312 -6.71 1.78 22.64
C PHE A 312 -6.69 0.73 21.52
N GLY A 313 -5.56 0.56 20.83
CA GLY A 313 -5.38 -0.52 19.85
C GLY A 313 -5.54 -1.91 20.48
N CYS A 314 -4.91 -2.13 21.64
CA CYS A 314 -5.05 -3.38 22.40
C CYS A 314 -6.48 -3.60 22.91
N ALA A 315 -7.15 -2.53 23.36
CA ALA A 315 -8.53 -2.58 23.82
C ALA A 315 -9.49 -2.95 22.68
N ASN A 316 -9.30 -2.38 21.48
CA ASN A 316 -10.14 -2.62 20.31
C ASN A 316 -10.16 -4.11 19.90
N VAL A 317 -8.98 -4.73 19.84
CA VAL A 317 -8.85 -6.16 19.52
C VAL A 317 -9.60 -7.04 20.51
N ARG A 318 -9.71 -6.63 21.78
CA ARG A 318 -10.46 -7.35 22.82
C ARG A 318 -11.98 -7.13 22.73
N THR A 319 -12.41 -5.95 22.29
CA THR A 319 -13.84 -5.61 22.15
C THR A 319 -14.47 -6.14 20.87
N LEU A 320 -13.68 -6.35 19.81
CA LEU A 320 -14.12 -7.09 18.64
C LEU A 320 -14.41 -8.52 19.09
N PRO A 321 -15.67 -8.99 19.00
CA PRO A 321 -16.00 -10.36 19.35
C PRO A 321 -15.47 -11.25 18.22
N PHE A 322 -14.16 -11.49 18.16
CA PHE A 322 -13.65 -12.71 17.57
C PHE A 322 -13.97 -13.80 18.58
N PRO A 323 -15.00 -14.63 18.38
CA PRO A 323 -15.22 -15.71 19.30
C PRO A 323 -14.04 -16.65 19.05
N ILE A 324 -13.14 -16.72 20.03
CA ILE A 324 -12.00 -17.66 20.11
C ILE A 324 -12.49 -19.13 20.03
N GLY A 325 -13.81 -19.37 19.94
CA GLY A 325 -14.45 -20.66 19.80
C GLY A 325 -15.44 -20.80 18.64
N ILE A 326 -15.29 -20.09 17.49
CA ILE A 326 -15.95 -20.60 16.27
C ILE A 326 -15.15 -21.80 15.77
N SER A 327 -15.51 -22.98 16.28
CA SER A 327 -15.19 -24.24 15.61
C SER A 327 -15.91 -24.23 14.27
N PHE A 328 -15.22 -23.75 13.22
CA PHE A 328 -15.66 -23.93 11.86
C PHE A 328 -15.45 -25.41 11.49
N LYS A 329 -16.42 -26.25 11.85
CA LYS A 329 -16.62 -27.54 11.20
C LYS A 329 -17.15 -27.35 9.79
#